data_AF-A0A370FQ99-F1
#
_entry.id   AF-A0A370FQ99-F1
#
_cell.length_a   1.000
_cell.length_b   1.000
_cell.length_c   1.000
_cell.angle_alpha   90.00
_cell.angle_beta   90.00
_cell.angle_gamma   90.00
#
_symmetry.space_group_name_H-M   'P 1'
#
loop_
_entity.id
_entity.type
_entity.pdbx_description
1 polymer ?
#
loop_
_entity_poly.entity_id
_entity_poly.type
_entity_poly.pdbx_seq_one_letter_code
_entity_poly.pdbx_strand_id
1 'polypeptide(L)'
;MLNVTAILAGLLFFSYLYWHEEKLRSLRESCIWSVSPDAQFRALYCWNSLHVYDAKSGELLAVRTWEDVREFDAAWKNVEWQDGQAMISGNARLNIRLPPSIWDRLSAKIFER
;
A
#
# COMPACT_ATOMS: atom_id res chain seq x y z
N MET A 1 29.92 9.44 -41.16
CA MET A 1 29.43 10.53 -40.31
C MET A 1 28.46 9.95 -39.31
N LEU A 2 28.76 10.01 -38.01
CA LEU A 2 27.81 9.58 -36.98
C LEU A 2 26.60 10.51 -37.03
N ASN A 3 25.40 9.94 -37.11
CA ASN A 3 24.17 10.71 -37.18
C ASN A 3 23.84 11.24 -35.78
N VAL A 4 24.24 12.49 -35.50
CA VAL A 4 24.14 13.13 -34.18
C VAL A 4 22.73 13.07 -33.60
N THR A 5 21.71 13.12 -34.46
CA THR A 5 20.30 12.98 -34.07
C THR A 5 19.96 11.59 -33.50
N ALA A 6 20.54 10.52 -34.05
CA ALA A 6 20.33 9.16 -33.55
C ALA A 6 20.97 8.96 -32.17
N ILE A 7 22.12 9.61 -31.93
CA ILE A 7 22.80 9.58 -30.63
C ILE A 7 21.96 10.30 -29.58
N LEU A 8 21.47 11.50 -29.89
CA LEU A 8 20.63 12.29 -28.99
C LEU A 8 19.30 11.58 -28.68
N ALA A 9 18.65 11.00 -29.68
CA ALA A 9 17.43 10.22 -29.48
C ALA A 9 17.67 9.00 -28.59
N GLY A 10 18.80 8.30 -28.80
CA GLY A 10 19.21 7.19 -27.93
C GLY A 10 19.41 7.64 -26.49
N LEU A 11 20.17 8.71 -26.25
CA LEU A 11 20.42 9.24 -24.91
C LEU A 11 19.12 9.65 -24.21
N LEU A 12 18.19 10.32 -24.90
CA LEU A 12 16.90 10.70 -24.33
C LEU A 12 16.05 9.47 -23.96
N PHE A 13 16.06 8.44 -24.80
CA PHE A 13 15.35 7.19 -24.52
C PHE A 13 15.93 6.48 -23.29
N PHE A 14 17.25 6.37 -23.20
CA PHE A 14 17.91 5.79 -22.02
C PHE A 14 17.70 6.61 -20.76
N SER A 15 17.74 7.94 -20.84
CA SER A 15 17.43 8.82 -19.71
C SER A 15 15.98 8.67 -19.24
N TYR A 16 15.04 8.54 -20.18
CA TYR A 16 13.63 8.27 -19.86
C TYR A 16 13.46 6.92 -19.16
N LEU A 17 14.08 5.85 -19.69
CA LEU A 17 14.05 4.52 -19.08
C LEU A 17 14.65 4.54 -17.68
N TYR A 18 15.80 5.20 -17.50
CA TYR A 18 16.45 5.33 -16.21
C TYR A 18 15.58 6.08 -15.19
N TRP A 19 14.99 7.21 -15.59
CA TRP A 19 14.06 7.95 -14.74
C TRP A 19 12.82 7.12 -14.37
N HIS A 20 12.27 6.36 -15.32
CA HIS A 20 11.12 5.51 -15.10
C HIS A 20 11.42 4.37 -14.12
N GLU A 21 12.55 3.68 -14.28
CA GLU A 21 13.04 2.64 -13.37
C GLU A 21 13.25 3.18 -11.95
N GLU A 22 13.90 4.34 -11.81
CA GLU A 22 14.17 4.92 -10.49
C GLU A 22 12.89 5.38 -9.79
N LYS A 23 11.93 5.91 -10.55
CA LYS A 23 10.59 6.24 -10.02
C LYS A 23 9.88 4.97 -9.53
N LEU A 24 9.91 3.89 -10.29
CA LEU A 24 9.33 2.60 -9.85
C LEU A 24 10.03 2.06 -8.59
N ARG A 25 11.37 2.18 -8.50
CA ARG A 25 12.12 1.78 -7.31
C ARG A 25 11.71 2.58 -6.07
N SER A 26 11.60 3.91 -6.18
CA SER A 26 11.15 4.76 -5.07
C SER A 26 9.75 4.41 -4.56
N LEU A 27 8.86 3.95 -5.46
CA LEU A 27 7.50 3.52 -5.12
C LEU A 27 7.48 2.14 -4.47
N ARG A 28 8.41 1.25 -4.82
CA ARG A 28 8.61 -0.04 -4.11
C ARG A 28 9.07 0.17 -2.68
N GLU A 29 9.85 1.21 -2.43
CA GLU A 29 10.42 1.52 -1.12
C GLU A 29 9.47 2.35 -0.23
N SER A 30 8.40 2.93 -0.78
CA SER A 30 7.43 3.69 0.01
C SER A 30 6.43 2.76 0.70
N CYS A 31 6.82 2.24 1.86
CA CYS A 31 5.91 1.59 2.77
C CYS A 31 5.20 2.61 3.67
N ILE A 32 3.90 2.45 3.87
CA ILE A 32 3.07 3.33 4.69
C ILE A 32 2.54 2.55 5.88
N TRP A 33 2.69 3.14 7.07
CA TRP A 33 2.12 2.62 8.30
C TRP A 33 0.88 3.40 8.70
N SER A 34 -0.10 2.69 9.25
CA SER A 34 -1.27 3.27 9.91
C SER A 34 -1.63 2.47 11.15
N VAL A 35 -2.14 3.15 12.16
CA VAL A 35 -2.58 2.55 13.42
C VAL A 35 -4.10 2.68 13.49
N SER A 36 -4.78 1.62 13.93
CA SER A 36 -6.23 1.65 14.10
C SER A 36 -6.65 2.67 15.16
N PRO A 37 -7.88 3.22 15.10
CA PRO A 37 -8.35 4.24 16.06
C PRO A 37 -8.33 3.78 17.52
N ASP A 38 -8.45 2.46 17.76
CA ASP A 38 -8.38 1.84 19.08
C ASP A 38 -6.97 1.40 19.49
N ALA A 39 -5.96 1.69 18.65
CA ALA A 39 -4.56 1.32 18.80
C ALA A 39 -4.27 -0.17 18.97
N GLN A 40 -5.22 -1.05 18.62
CA GLN A 40 -5.06 -2.50 18.72
C GLN A 40 -4.38 -3.10 17.49
N PHE A 41 -4.39 -2.40 16.35
CA PHE A 41 -3.88 -2.91 15.09
C PHE A 41 -2.93 -1.94 14.42
N ARG A 42 -1.99 -2.50 13.67
CA ARG A 42 -1.09 -1.75 12.78
C ARG A 42 -1.22 -2.31 11.38
N ALA A 43 -1.43 -1.44 10.41
CA ALA A 43 -1.43 -1.81 9.01
C ALA A 43 -0.16 -1.27 8.35
N LEU A 44 0.45 -2.11 7.52
CA LEU A 44 1.57 -1.77 6.67
C LEU A 44 1.18 -2.02 5.23
N TYR A 45 1.21 -0.97 4.43
CA TYR A 45 1.06 -1.08 3.01
C TYR A 45 2.40 -0.88 2.32
N CYS A 46 2.85 -1.85 1.52
CA CYS A 46 4.08 -1.78 0.75
C CYS A 46 3.81 -2.24 -0.67
N TRP A 47 3.91 -1.32 -1.64
CA TRP A 47 3.77 -1.53 -3.08
C TRP A 47 2.52 -2.28 -3.57
N ASN A 48 2.42 -3.57 -3.30
CA ASN A 48 1.33 -4.44 -3.75
C ASN A 48 0.81 -5.35 -2.64
N SER A 49 1.18 -5.11 -1.39
CA SER A 49 0.68 -5.87 -0.25
C SER A 49 0.25 -4.96 0.89
N LEU A 50 -0.84 -5.32 1.53
CA LEU A 50 -1.31 -4.75 2.78
C LEU A 50 -1.25 -5.83 3.85
N HIS A 51 -0.56 -5.53 4.94
CA HIS A 51 -0.33 -6.43 6.06
C HIS A 51 -0.99 -5.81 7.29
N VAL A 52 -1.64 -6.63 8.12
CA VAL A 52 -2.19 -6.17 9.39
C VAL A 52 -1.58 -6.98 10.52
N TYR A 53 -1.14 -6.28 11.55
CA TYR A 53 -0.49 -6.81 12.74
C TYR A 53 -1.30 -6.47 13.98
N ASP A 54 -1.22 -7.34 14.99
CA ASP A 54 -1.58 -6.98 16.36
C ASP A 54 -0.57 -5.96 16.88
N ALA A 55 -1.05 -4.83 17.40
CA ALA A 55 -0.18 -3.72 17.80
C ALA A 55 0.62 -4.01 19.09
N LYS A 56 0.18 -4.99 19.90
CA LYS A 56 0.76 -5.34 21.19
C LYS A 56 1.78 -6.47 21.06
N SER A 57 1.41 -7.55 20.38
CA SER A 57 2.30 -8.71 20.18
C SER A 57 3.21 -8.55 18.95
N GLY A 58 2.83 -7.71 17.99
CA GLY A 58 3.51 -7.61 16.69
C GLY A 58 3.23 -8.79 15.76
N GLU A 59 2.31 -9.67 16.13
CA GLU A 59 1.93 -10.84 15.33
C GLU A 59 1.21 -10.42 14.05
N LEU A 60 1.53 -11.09 12.93
CA LEU A 60 0.85 -10.88 11.66
C LEU A 60 -0.51 -11.58 11.67
N LEU A 61 -1.58 -10.79 11.53
CA LEU A 61 -2.96 -11.27 11.60
C LEU A 61 -3.58 -11.52 10.22
N ALA A 62 -3.22 -10.69 9.23
CA ALA A 62 -3.77 -10.80 7.88
C ALA A 62 -2.83 -10.20 6.83
N VAL A 63 -2.88 -10.75 5.62
CA VAL A 63 -2.18 -10.23 4.44
C VAL A 63 -3.11 -10.27 3.24
N ARG A 64 -3.03 -9.23 2.40
CA ARG A 64 -3.59 -9.24 1.05
C ARG A 64 -2.55 -8.73 0.09
N THR A 65 -2.36 -9.47 -1.00
CA THR A 65 -1.41 -9.15 -2.07
C THR A 65 -2.17 -9.01 -3.38
N TRP A 66 -1.73 -8.10 -4.25
CA TRP A 66 -2.30 -7.85 -5.57
C TRP A 66 -1.28 -8.13 -6.67
N GLU A 67 -1.69 -8.85 -7.71
CA GLU A 67 -0.82 -9.23 -8.83
C GLU A 67 -0.68 -8.12 -9.88
N ASP A 68 -1.71 -7.28 -10.06
CA ASP A 68 -1.68 -6.20 -11.04
C ASP A 68 -1.59 -4.83 -10.36
N VAL A 69 -0.37 -4.29 -10.32
CA VAL A 69 -0.09 -2.96 -9.76
C VAL A 69 -0.30 -1.80 -10.75
N ARG A 70 -0.81 -2.07 -11.95
CA ARG A 70 -0.95 -1.03 -13.00
C ARG A 70 -2.01 0.03 -12.68
N GLU A 71 -2.97 -0.27 -11.79
CA GLU A 71 -3.93 0.72 -11.27
C GLU A 71 -3.38 1.55 -10.10
N PHE A 72 -2.14 1.29 -9.65
CA PHE A 72 -1.54 1.98 -8.51
C PHE A 72 -0.85 3.25 -8.99
N ASP A 73 -1.67 4.24 -9.31
CA ASP A 73 -1.18 5.60 -9.41
C ASP A 73 -0.65 6.00 -8.02
N ALA A 74 0.58 6.51 -7.96
CA ALA A 74 1.36 6.83 -6.76
C ALA A 74 0.74 7.88 -5.81
N ALA A 75 -0.53 8.23 -6.01
CA ALA A 75 -1.29 9.22 -5.25
C ALA A 75 -1.93 8.65 -3.97
N TRP A 76 -2.09 7.33 -3.86
CA TRP A 76 -2.77 6.70 -2.72
C TRP A 76 -1.77 6.42 -1.59
N LYS A 77 -1.63 7.36 -0.66
CA LYS A 77 -0.57 7.35 0.36
C LYS A 77 -1.00 6.99 1.78
N ASN A 78 -2.27 6.66 2.01
CA ASN A 78 -2.77 6.45 3.36
C ASN A 78 -3.52 5.13 3.48
N VAL A 79 -3.33 4.47 4.63
CA VAL A 79 -4.21 3.39 5.08
C VAL A 79 -5.22 3.97 6.06
N GLU A 80 -6.48 3.92 5.68
CA GLU A 80 -7.63 4.34 6.47
C GLU A 80 -8.25 3.14 7.19
N TRP A 81 -8.86 3.41 8.35
CA TRP A 81 -9.60 2.42 9.10
C TRP A 81 -11.07 2.80 9.11
N GLN A 82 -11.92 1.95 8.55
CA GLN A 82 -13.37 2.11 8.58
C GLN A 82 -14.01 0.80 8.99
N ASP A 83 -14.93 0.89 9.94
CA ASP A 83 -15.70 -0.26 10.44
C ASP A 83 -14.81 -1.47 10.69
N GLY A 84 -13.68 -1.36 11.39
CA GLY A 84 -12.80 -2.52 11.65
C GLY A 84 -12.11 -3.14 10.42
N GLN A 85 -12.00 -2.41 9.31
CA GLN A 85 -11.25 -2.80 8.11
C GLN A 85 -10.08 -1.85 7.89
N ALA A 86 -8.95 -2.37 7.43
CA ALA A 86 -7.85 -1.56 6.89
C ALA A 86 -8.08 -1.38 5.38
N MET A 87 -8.10 -0.13 4.93
CA MET A 87 -8.38 0.24 3.54
C MET A 87 -7.27 1.14 3.03
N ILE A 88 -6.85 0.96 1.78
CA ILE A 88 -6.05 1.98 1.11
C ILE A 88 -7.03 3.11 0.71
N SER A 89 -6.71 4.34 1.09
CA SER A 89 -7.57 5.52 0.88
C SER A 89 -8.17 5.51 -0.53
N GLY A 90 -9.48 5.75 -0.63
CA GLY A 90 -10.28 5.84 -1.87
C GLY A 90 -10.28 4.66 -2.85
N ASN A 91 -9.82 3.46 -2.45
CA ASN A 91 -10.03 2.25 -3.24
C ASN A 91 -10.66 1.10 -2.43
N ALA A 92 -11.99 1.02 -2.47
CA ALA A 92 -12.76 -0.03 -1.80
C ALA A 92 -12.47 -1.46 -2.28
N ARG A 93 -11.86 -1.64 -3.48
CA ARG A 93 -11.46 -2.97 -3.96
C ARG A 93 -10.25 -3.54 -3.19
N LEU A 94 -9.52 -2.69 -2.48
CA LEU A 94 -8.25 -2.98 -1.82
C LEU A 94 -8.36 -2.98 -0.28
N ASN A 95 -9.50 -3.42 0.26
CA ASN A 95 -9.74 -3.53 1.69
C ASN A 95 -9.28 -4.89 2.26
N ILE A 96 -8.75 -4.91 3.48
CA ILE A 96 -8.61 -6.15 4.24
C ILE A 96 -9.71 -6.19 5.30
N ARG A 97 -10.55 -7.21 5.21
CA ARG A 97 -11.44 -7.58 6.31
C ARG A 97 -10.65 -8.35 7.34
N LEU A 98 -10.70 -7.89 8.58
CA LEU A 98 -10.13 -8.63 9.70
C LEU A 98 -10.91 -9.94 9.92
N PRO A 99 -10.27 -10.99 10.47
CA PRO A 99 -10.94 -12.24 10.80
C PRO A 99 -12.16 -12.00 11.71
N PRO A 100 -13.22 -12.84 11.63
CA PRO A 100 -14.43 -12.70 12.46
C PRO A 100 -14.15 -12.60 13.97
N SER A 101 -13.17 -13.36 14.49
CA SER A 101 -12.76 -13.31 15.90
C SER A 101 -12.21 -11.96 16.36
N ILE A 102 -11.74 -11.14 15.43
CA ILE A 102 -11.25 -9.77 15.67
C ILE A 102 -12.35 -8.75 15.35
N TRP A 103 -13.13 -9.01 14.30
CA TRP A 103 -14.34 -8.27 13.96
C TRP A 103 -15.34 -8.20 15.11
N ASP A 104 -15.62 -9.34 15.76
CA ASP A 104 -16.57 -9.43 16.87
C ASP A 104 -16.09 -8.61 18.09
N ARG A 105 -14.77 -8.53 18.30
CA ARG A 105 -14.15 -7.73 19.38
C ARG A 105 -14.18 -6.23 19.10
N LEU A 106 -14.02 -5.85 17.83
CA LEU A 106 -14.09 -4.45 17.39
C LEU A 106 -15.53 -3.93 17.38
N SER A 107 -16.46 -4.71 16.82
CA SER A 107 -17.88 -4.35 16.77
C SER A 107 -18.49 -4.26 18.17
N ALA A 108 -18.16 -5.19 19.09
CA ALA A 108 -18.61 -5.11 20.48
C ALA A 108 -18.22 -3.79 21.17
N LYS A 109 -17.02 -3.26 20.92
CA LYS A 109 -16.56 -1.99 21.51
C LYS A 109 -17.19 -0.74 20.90
N ILE A 110 -17.66 -0.80 19.66
CA ILE A 110 -18.31 0.35 18.99
C ILE A 110 -19.72 0.57 19.54
N PHE A 111 -20.41 -0.49 19.98
CA PHE A 111 -21.76 -0.41 20.56
C PHE A 111 -21.78 -0.18 22.08
N GLU A 112 -20.63 -0.07 22.74
CA GLU A 112 -20.50 0.27 24.16
C GLU A 112 -20.28 1.79 24.41
N ARG A 113 -20.36 2.64 23.37
CA ARG A 113 -20.29 4.10 23.47
C ARG A 113 -21.64 4.78 23.34
#